data_AF-A0AAE9Y578-F1
#
_entry.id   AF-A0AAE9Y578-F1
#
_cell.length_a   1.000
_cell.length_b   1.000
_cell.length_c   1.000
_cell.angle_alpha   90.00
_cell.angle_beta   90.00
_cell.angle_gamma   90.00
#
_symmetry.space_group_name_H-M   'P 1'
#
loop_
_entity.id
_entity.type
_entity.pdbx_description
1 polymer ?
#
loop_
_entity_poly.entity_id
_entity_poly.type
_entity_poly.pdbx_seq_one_letter_code
_entity_poly.pdbx_strand_id
1 'polypeptide(L)'
;MVDEGSEGGSVGARGAHLIGRSAVVSIEYRDADGSGGETVQLHGRVIAVGDDVMTLEAPDGSQFDLPPAPEAFQPAEPGHYRLRPSGEVVVDPDLAAVWTVAAPGPDRR
;
A
#
# COMPACT_ATOMS: atom_id res chain seq x y z
N MET A 1 3.63 -7.88 46.03
CA MET A 1 2.71 -8.35 44.99
C MET A 1 2.45 -7.13 44.13
N VAL A 2 2.98 -7.16 42.92
CA VAL A 2 3.22 -5.97 42.10
C VAL A 2 1.93 -5.27 41.72
N ASP A 3 1.99 -3.94 41.82
CA ASP A 3 1.13 -2.97 41.17
C ASP A 3 1.33 -3.11 39.64
N GLU A 4 0.26 -3.38 38.90
CA GLU A 4 0.25 -3.24 37.44
C GLU A 4 -0.63 -2.05 37.09
N GLY A 5 -0.11 -0.86 37.40
CA GLY A 5 -0.52 0.36 36.72
C GLY A 5 -0.10 0.34 35.24
N SER A 6 -1.02 0.82 34.41
CA SER A 6 -0.77 1.59 33.19
C SER A 6 -0.06 0.90 32.02
N GLU A 7 -0.83 0.59 30.98
CA GLU A 7 -0.46 0.97 29.60
C GLU A 7 -1.67 1.57 28.89
N GLY A 8 -1.86 2.88 29.10
CA GLY A 8 -2.53 3.72 28.12
C GLY A 8 -1.61 3.90 26.91
N GLY A 9 -1.81 3.09 25.87
CA GLY A 9 -1.31 3.36 24.53
C GLY A 9 -2.46 3.88 23.68
N SER A 10 -2.52 5.20 23.47
CA SER A 10 -3.46 5.85 22.55
C SER A 10 -3.47 5.12 21.19
N VAL A 11 -4.57 4.42 20.87
CA VAL A 11 -4.84 3.85 19.55
C VAL A 11 -5.14 5.00 18.58
N GLY A 12 -4.11 5.74 18.21
CA GLY A 12 -4.11 6.48 16.96
C GLY A 12 -3.64 5.49 15.90
N ALA A 13 -4.46 5.22 14.89
CA ALA A 13 -4.12 4.30 13.81
C ALA A 13 -2.70 4.56 13.31
N ARG A 14 -1.80 3.56 13.44
CA ARG A 14 -0.47 3.65 12.84
C ARG A 14 -0.65 4.03 11.37
N GLY A 15 0.04 5.05 10.89
CA GLY A 15 -0.08 5.51 9.50
C GLY A 15 -1.12 6.62 9.24
N ALA A 16 -1.79 7.19 10.25
CA ALA A 16 -2.70 8.33 10.05
C ALA A 16 -2.07 9.52 9.30
N HIS A 17 -0.74 9.69 9.39
CA HIS A 17 0.01 10.71 8.65
C HIS A 17 0.07 10.49 7.12
N LEU A 18 -0.36 9.32 6.64
CA LEU A 18 -0.46 9.00 5.22
C LEU A 18 -1.75 9.55 4.61
N ILE A 19 -2.80 9.75 5.43
CA ILE A 19 -4.11 10.24 4.96
C ILE A 19 -3.93 11.57 4.22
N GLY A 20 -4.54 11.64 3.04
CA GLY A 20 -4.53 12.80 2.18
C GLY A 20 -3.28 12.95 1.30
N ARG A 21 -2.27 12.09 1.44
CA ARG A 21 -1.08 12.07 0.59
C ARG A 21 -1.34 11.29 -0.70
N SER A 22 -0.74 11.75 -1.79
CA SER A 22 -0.73 11.04 -3.07
C SER A 22 0.27 9.87 -3.00
N ALA A 23 -0.09 8.73 -3.58
CA ALA A 23 0.76 7.56 -3.60
C ALA A 23 0.77 6.90 -4.97
N VAL A 24 1.94 6.39 -5.36
CA VAL A 24 2.09 5.40 -6.42
C VAL A 24 2.38 4.04 -5.81
N VAL A 25 1.66 3.03 -6.26
CA VAL A 25 1.75 1.66 -5.74
C VAL A 25 2.06 0.71 -6.86
N SER A 26 3.09 -0.13 -6.69
CA SER A 26 3.39 -1.23 -7.60
C SER A 26 3.20 -2.55 -6.89
N ILE A 27 2.37 -3.43 -7.46
CA ILE A 27 2.10 -4.77 -6.95
C ILE A 27 2.59 -5.77 -7.97
N GLU A 28 3.62 -6.51 -7.61
CA GLU A 28 4.15 -7.62 -8.39
C GLU A 28 3.50 -8.91 -7.88
N TYR A 29 2.63 -9.53 -8.69
CA TYR A 29 2.19 -10.89 -8.43
C TYR A 29 3.28 -11.85 -8.90
N ARG A 30 3.59 -12.89 -8.13
CA ARG A 30 4.51 -13.95 -8.54
C ARG A 30 3.85 -15.31 -8.42
N ASP A 31 4.02 -16.17 -9.41
CA ASP A 31 3.59 -17.55 -9.36
C ASP A 31 4.37 -18.37 -8.33
N ALA A 32 3.83 -19.53 -7.94
CA ALA A 32 4.41 -20.39 -6.90
C ALA A 32 5.81 -20.93 -7.26
N ASP A 33 6.16 -20.96 -8.55
CA ASP A 33 7.48 -21.35 -9.06
C ASP A 33 8.40 -20.14 -9.35
N GLY A 34 7.90 -18.91 -9.14
CA GLY A 34 8.61 -17.66 -9.39
C GLY A 34 8.78 -17.31 -10.87
N SER A 35 8.14 -18.03 -11.81
CA SER A 35 8.41 -17.90 -13.25
C SER A 35 7.51 -16.89 -13.98
N GLY A 36 6.37 -16.54 -13.41
CA GLY A 36 5.46 -15.53 -13.95
C GLY A 36 5.19 -14.45 -12.93
N GLY A 37 5.11 -13.20 -13.41
CA GLY A 37 4.62 -12.12 -12.57
C GLY A 37 4.00 -10.98 -13.34
N GLU A 38 2.72 -10.75 -13.09
CA GLU A 38 2.01 -9.56 -13.53
C GLU A 38 2.33 -8.41 -12.57
N THR A 39 2.72 -7.26 -13.11
CA THR A 39 2.86 -6.04 -12.31
C THR A 39 1.65 -5.16 -12.56
N VAL A 40 0.88 -4.91 -11.50
CA VAL A 40 -0.18 -3.91 -11.47
C VAL A 40 0.38 -2.64 -10.86
N GLN A 41 0.09 -1.50 -11.48
CA GLN A 41 0.45 -0.20 -10.92
C GLN A 41 -0.82 0.61 -10.68
N LEU A 42 -0.94 1.14 -9.48
CA LEU A 42 -2.06 1.94 -9.02
C LEU A 42 -1.53 3.30 -8.58
N HIS A 43 -2.40 4.30 -8.61
CA HIS A 43 -2.13 5.57 -7.96
C HIS A 43 -3.40 6.18 -7.44
N GLY A 44 -3.26 7.00 -6.42
CA GLY A 44 -4.38 7.67 -5.81
C GLY A 44 -4.00 8.39 -4.54
N ARG A 45 -5.00 8.92 -3.86
CA ARG A 45 -4.87 9.57 -2.57
C ARG A 45 -5.23 8.59 -1.46
N VAL A 46 -4.45 8.53 -0.39
CA VAL A 46 -4.80 7.72 0.78
C VAL A 46 -6.02 8.38 1.46
N ILE A 47 -7.14 7.67 1.50
CA ILE A 47 -8.39 8.18 2.10
C ILE A 47 -8.76 7.49 3.41
N ALA A 48 -8.24 6.28 3.64
CA ALA A 48 -8.44 5.54 4.88
C ALA A 48 -7.20 4.71 5.25
N VAL A 49 -6.92 4.63 6.56
CA VAL A 49 -5.92 3.76 7.16
C VAL A 49 -6.58 3.12 8.37
N GLY A 50 -6.97 1.85 8.22
CA GLY A 50 -7.54 1.03 9.27
C GLY A 50 -6.61 -0.11 9.66
N ASP A 51 -6.99 -0.84 10.70
CA ASP A 51 -6.22 -1.99 11.19
C ASP A 51 -6.30 -3.20 10.25
N ASP A 52 -7.38 -3.31 9.47
CA ASP A 52 -7.61 -4.43 8.54
C ASP A 52 -7.31 -4.07 7.07
N VAL A 53 -7.43 -2.79 6.70
CA VAL A 53 -7.32 -2.33 5.31
C VAL A 53 -6.86 -0.88 5.23
N MET A 54 -6.12 -0.56 4.17
CA MET A 54 -5.84 0.81 3.74
C MET A 54 -6.51 1.07 2.39
N THR A 55 -7.08 2.25 2.18
CA THR A 55 -7.80 2.57 0.95
C THR A 55 -7.19 3.77 0.22
N LEU A 56 -6.94 3.60 -1.08
CA LEU A 56 -6.61 4.66 -2.02
C LEU A 56 -7.83 5.03 -2.85
N GLU A 57 -8.02 6.32 -3.11
CA GLU A 57 -8.97 6.83 -4.11
C GLU A 57 -8.21 7.34 -5.33
N ALA A 58 -8.48 6.77 -6.49
CA ALA A 58 -7.90 7.18 -7.76
C ALA A 58 -8.59 8.44 -8.33
N PRO A 59 -7.97 9.13 -9.31
CA PRO A 59 -8.54 10.36 -9.87
C PRO A 59 -9.92 10.20 -10.53
N ASP A 60 -10.27 8.99 -10.97
CA ASP A 60 -11.58 8.67 -11.54
C ASP A 60 -12.66 8.37 -10.47
N GLY A 61 -12.30 8.44 -9.18
CA GLY A 61 -13.16 8.15 -8.04
C GLY A 61 -13.25 6.65 -7.69
N SER A 62 -12.56 5.78 -8.41
CA SER A 62 -12.46 4.36 -8.02
C SER A 62 -11.61 4.21 -6.76
N GLN A 63 -11.94 3.20 -5.94
CA GLN A 63 -11.26 2.93 -4.68
C GLN A 63 -10.53 1.59 -4.75
N PHE A 64 -9.32 1.55 -4.18
CA PHE A 64 -8.46 0.38 -4.11
C PHE A 64 -8.11 0.09 -2.66
N ASP A 65 -8.42 -1.12 -2.23
CA ASP A 65 -8.05 -1.63 -0.92
C ASP A 65 -6.69 -2.34 -0.98
N LEU A 66 -5.84 -2.00 -0.02
CA LEU A 66 -4.47 -2.48 0.14
C LEU A 66 -4.31 -3.14 1.49
N PRO A 67 -3.30 -4.03 1.63
CA PRO A 67 -2.93 -4.57 2.94
C PRO A 67 -2.71 -3.45 3.97
N PRO A 68 -3.05 -3.68 5.26
CA PRO A 68 -2.86 -2.73 6.34
C PRO A 68 -1.39 -2.65 6.77
N ALA A 69 -0.53 -2.24 5.84
CA ALA A 69 0.92 -2.15 6.00
C ALA A 69 1.38 -0.70 5.75
N PRO A 70 1.04 0.26 6.62
CA PRO A 70 1.41 1.66 6.45
C PRO A 70 2.94 1.87 6.38
N GLU A 71 3.72 0.98 6.99
CA GLU A 71 5.18 0.96 6.91
C GLU A 71 5.74 0.64 5.52
N ALA A 72 4.93 0.09 4.61
CA ALA A 72 5.34 -0.15 3.22
C ALA A 72 5.42 1.15 2.40
N PHE A 73 4.80 2.23 2.88
CA PHE A 73 4.82 3.53 2.23
C PHE A 73 6.06 4.32 2.64
N GLN A 74 6.82 4.76 1.65
CA GLN A 74 8.00 5.61 1.81
C GLN A 74 7.81 6.90 1.03
N PRO A 75 8.47 8.01 1.40
CA PRO A 75 8.52 9.19 0.55
C PRO A 75 8.95 8.81 -0.86
N ALA A 76 8.20 9.25 -1.87
CA ALA A 76 8.63 9.06 -3.25
C ALA A 76 9.68 10.12 -3.61
N GLU A 77 10.60 9.72 -4.49
CA GLU A 77 11.52 10.68 -5.11
C GLU A 77 10.73 11.60 -6.05
N PRO A 78 11.01 12.92 -6.08
CA PRO A 78 10.41 13.81 -7.06
C PRO A 78 10.67 13.33 -8.50
N GLY A 79 9.68 13.42 -9.37
CA GLY A 79 9.80 13.05 -10.77
C GLY A 79 8.50 12.61 -11.42
N HIS A 80 8.65 12.08 -12.64
CA HIS A 80 7.54 11.58 -13.45
C HIS A 80 7.45 10.06 -13.36
N TYR A 81 6.35 9.57 -12.81
CA TYR A 81 6.03 8.15 -12.68
C TYR A 81 5.02 7.76 -13.76
N ARG A 82 5.50 7.05 -14.78
CA ARG A 82 4.63 6.59 -15.87
C ARG A 82 4.05 5.21 -15.54
N LEU A 83 2.74 5.14 -15.37
CA LEU A 83 2.02 3.90 -15.15
C LEU A 83 1.97 3.12 -16.47
N ARG A 84 2.58 1.93 -16.49
CA ARG A 84 2.74 1.14 -17.72
C ARG A 84 1.42 0.71 -18.39
N PRO A 85 0.35 0.35 -17.65
CA PRO A 85 -0.89 -0.09 -18.28
C PRO A 85 -1.70 1.04 -18.93
N SER A 86 -1.83 2.19 -18.27
CA SER A 86 -2.65 3.32 -18.76
C SER A 86 -1.86 4.35 -19.57
N GLY A 87 -0.53 4.36 -19.41
CA GLY A 87 0.34 5.41 -19.95
C GLY A 87 0.26 6.73 -19.19
N GLU A 88 -0.55 6.80 -18.13
CA GLU A 88 -0.73 7.96 -17.25
C GLU A 88 0.57 8.33 -16.56
N VAL A 89 0.77 9.62 -16.31
CA VAL A 89 1.95 10.15 -15.64
C VAL A 89 1.53 10.82 -14.34
N VAL A 90 2.00 10.26 -13.23
CA VAL A 90 1.92 10.87 -11.91
C VAL A 90 3.16 11.74 -11.70
N VAL A 91 2.97 13.00 -11.34
CA VAL A 91 4.04 13.97 -11.14
C VAL A 91 4.25 14.18 -9.64
N ASP A 92 5.48 14.03 -9.18
CA ASP A 92 5.92 14.30 -7.79
C ASP A 92 4.95 13.73 -6.74
N PRO A 93 4.65 12.41 -6.76
CA PRO A 93 3.81 11.82 -5.73
C PRO A 93 4.46 11.98 -4.34
N ASP A 94 3.66 12.03 -3.29
CA ASP A 94 4.19 12.15 -1.95
C ASP A 94 4.81 10.83 -1.46
N LEU A 95 4.27 9.70 -1.93
CA LEU A 95 4.56 8.37 -1.43
C LEU A 95 4.74 7.35 -2.56
N ALA A 96 5.58 6.35 -2.29
CA ALA A 96 5.68 5.13 -3.08
C ALA A 96 5.57 3.91 -2.17
N ALA A 97 4.95 2.84 -2.69
CA ALA A 97 4.96 1.54 -2.05
C ALA A 97 5.09 0.42 -3.10
N VAL A 98 5.77 -0.66 -2.71
CA VAL A 98 5.95 -1.84 -3.53
C VAL A 98 5.54 -3.06 -2.73
N TRP A 99 4.67 -3.87 -3.30
CA TRP A 99 4.33 -5.18 -2.78
C TRP A 99 4.73 -6.28 -3.75
N THR A 100 5.14 -7.41 -3.19
CA THR A 100 5.20 -8.67 -3.91
C THR A 100 4.17 -9.60 -3.31
N VAL A 101 3.21 -10.05 -4.11
CA VAL A 101 2.21 -11.05 -3.74
C VAL A 101 2.63 -12.38 -4.34
N ALA A 102 3.05 -13.32 -3.50
CA ALA A 102 3.33 -14.68 -3.94
C ALA A 102 2.02 -15.49 -3.99
N ALA A 103 1.79 -16.20 -5.09
CA ALA A 103 0.74 -17.20 -5.17
C ALA A 103 0.95 -18.24 -4.06
N PRO A 104 -0.13 -18.75 -3.44
CA PRO A 104 0.00 -19.81 -2.48
C PRO A 104 0.74 -20.99 -3.12
N GLY A 105 1.73 -21.52 -2.42
CA GLY A 105 2.35 -22.78 -2.82
C GLY A 105 1.29 -23.88 -2.95
N PRO A 106 1.56 -24.95 -3.70
CA PRO A 106 0.60 -26.04 -3.85
C PRO A 106 0.12 -26.50 -2.47
N ASP A 107 -1.21 -26.60 -2.31
CA ASP A 107 -1.84 -27.11 -1.09
C ASP A 107 -1.21 -28.48 -0.77
N ARG A 108 -0.36 -28.56 0.26
CA ARG A 108 0.16 -29.84 0.73
C ARG A 108 -0.97 -30.52 1.50
N ARG A 109 -1.81 -31.24 0.76
CA ARG A 109 -2.77 -32.23 1.26
C ARG A 109 -2.05 -33.48 1.75
#